data_AF-V5H8C4-F1
#
_entry.id   AF-V5H8C4-F1
#
_cell.length_a   1.000
_cell.length_b   1.000
_cell.length_c   1.000
_cell.angle_alpha   90.00
_cell.angle_beta   90.00
_cell.angle_gamma   90.00
#
_symmetry.space_group_name_H-M   'P 1'
#
loop_
_entity.id
_entity.type
_entity.pdbx_description
1 polymer ?
#
loop_
_entity_poly.entity_id
_entity_poly.type
_entity_poly.pdbx_seq_one_letter_code
_entity_poly.pdbx_strand_id
1 'polypeptide(L)'
;MKPLLVFALAVFAWNARTSPVLGLALQNEANEDQAIHEDPKGICKRVGSSICGDLATCVALPAIDSFQCSCLNGEFYDANDKRCKHWQSCGPLPCKLGNCIDENGSMKRHCSCGAIPGLTEFCRINNDAKFKCEEYGATAVLKGDKVTCDCGPAKKLINKKCVPVACLNFTMSCEELCQKKLLDKDDRCCQGWNVEDCSKTPDEKGYCKTGYISRNNSCVDACTANVADPLCPDGCKSPATGRPFECKCKKGFQLAEDGLTCTERRVCDKDEKKRCREDQICGIVNAEAKCSCTVHQQEKDGVCTDQCLVKECSSPFVNCEVYLGMETCFCTPPLSRIGNSKCGLGKYSYILRFRTNDTSPYSDDFCKSKEEDIRKALKTLFGAQLVDDTLLSCEEDIVIRLTFSQKQDPAVLKRIETCQYLRGDVCIFPPRLYIKEGSAKLEEEDLCTEVFQEQLNKSKGMYVCQKVGDNYLFKCRDGLFSYNKVTSGRLTHWSCADKREDIPPESSESPKSVTDKEPQPGTEGTGTKSTPVPDDPCSSSPCLNGGVCKPGTGKIFTCECPKGFKGNLCEEKNSGVSVQAPVTTILGIAMSLLLLR
;
A
#
# COMPACT_ATOMS: atom_id res chain seq x y z
N MET A 1 41.09 55.59 -9.76
CA MET A 1 42.40 56.20 -9.48
C MET A 1 43.16 55.34 -8.46
N LYS A 2 44.50 55.40 -8.46
CA LYS A 2 45.42 54.95 -7.38
C LYS A 2 46.12 56.22 -6.82
N PRO A 3 46.95 56.21 -5.75
CA PRO A 3 47.40 55.09 -4.89
C PRO A 3 47.24 55.36 -3.37
N LEU A 4 47.78 54.49 -2.49
CA LEU A 4 48.66 54.92 -1.38
C LEU A 4 49.48 53.77 -0.74
N LEU A 5 50.53 54.17 0.00
CA LEU A 5 51.78 53.45 0.34
C LEU A 5 52.34 54.05 1.67
N VAL A 6 53.21 53.46 2.52
CA VAL A 6 53.83 52.10 2.60
C VAL A 6 54.42 51.85 4.02
N PHE A 7 54.43 50.58 4.48
CA PHE A 7 55.29 49.92 5.51
C PHE A 7 55.45 50.44 6.97
N ALA A 8 55.53 49.47 7.91
CA ALA A 8 56.39 49.46 9.11
C ALA A 8 56.87 48.00 9.43
N LEU A 9 57.90 47.80 10.28
CA LEU A 9 58.72 46.55 10.31
C LEU A 9 59.21 46.08 11.71
N ALA A 10 58.94 44.80 12.08
CA ALA A 10 59.62 43.98 13.12
C ALA A 10 59.07 42.52 13.12
N VAL A 11 59.77 41.38 13.24
CA VAL A 11 61.21 40.98 13.33
C VAL A 11 61.89 41.25 14.71
N PHE A 12 62.48 40.31 15.48
CA PHE A 12 62.68 38.82 15.43
C PHE A 12 61.98 38.13 16.66
N ALA A 13 61.69 36.82 16.81
CA ALA A 13 62.04 35.52 16.19
C ALA A 13 63.21 34.69 16.81
N TRP A 14 62.93 33.49 17.36
CA TRP A 14 63.92 32.46 17.77
C TRP A 14 63.39 31.01 17.57
N ASN A 15 64.29 30.00 17.60
CA ASN A 15 64.17 28.73 16.85
C ASN A 15 63.57 27.51 17.56
N ALA A 16 62.93 26.59 16.78
CA ALA A 16 63.00 25.13 16.98
C ALA A 16 62.64 24.27 15.72
N ARG A 17 63.68 23.78 15.03
CA ARG A 17 63.81 22.51 14.23
C ARG A 17 62.63 21.88 13.45
N THR A 18 62.75 21.93 12.11
CA THR A 18 62.75 20.82 11.10
C THR A 18 61.61 19.78 11.03
N SER A 19 61.07 19.37 9.86
CA SER A 19 61.22 19.82 8.44
C SER A 19 60.07 19.27 7.57
N PRO A 20 59.67 19.93 6.47
CA PRO A 20 58.67 19.45 5.51
C PRO A 20 59.29 18.70 4.30
N VAL A 21 58.47 17.99 3.52
CA VAL A 21 58.83 17.45 2.20
C VAL A 21 57.75 17.79 1.16
N LEU A 22 58.18 18.09 -0.06
CA LEU A 22 57.33 18.47 -1.21
C LEU A 22 56.40 17.34 -1.66
N GLY A 23 55.28 17.73 -2.28
CA GLY A 23 54.59 16.91 -3.27
C GLY A 23 54.78 17.50 -4.67
N LEU A 24 55.06 16.65 -5.67
CA LEU A 24 54.77 16.90 -7.08
C LEU A 24 54.70 15.56 -7.84
N ALA A 25 53.94 15.56 -8.93
CA ALA A 25 53.41 14.38 -9.60
C ALA A 25 54.43 13.33 -10.10
N LEU A 26 54.04 12.06 -10.02
CA LEU A 26 54.29 11.05 -11.04
C LEU A 26 53.00 10.30 -11.36
N GLN A 27 52.96 9.74 -12.58
CA GLN A 27 51.95 8.76 -13.02
C GLN A 27 52.44 7.34 -12.69
N ASN A 28 51.62 6.35 -13.05
CA ASN A 28 51.83 4.91 -12.82
C ASN A 28 51.55 4.51 -11.34
N GLU A 29 51.04 3.32 -11.04
CA GLU A 29 50.61 2.21 -11.90
C GLU A 29 49.37 1.53 -11.29
N ALA A 30 48.78 0.56 -11.98
CA ALA A 30 47.63 -0.17 -11.46
C ALA A 30 48.08 -1.11 -10.32
N ASN A 31 47.57 -0.90 -9.10
CA ASN A 31 47.62 -1.92 -8.05
C ASN A 31 46.23 -2.48 -7.82
N GLU A 32 45.92 -3.60 -8.48
CA GLU A 32 44.84 -4.47 -8.06
C GLU A 32 45.23 -5.15 -6.75
N ASP A 33 45.05 -4.45 -5.63
CA ASP A 33 44.94 -5.09 -4.32
C ASP A 33 43.64 -5.89 -4.29
N GLN A 34 43.65 -7.05 -4.96
CA GLN A 34 42.67 -8.11 -4.77
C GLN A 34 42.84 -8.64 -3.34
N ALA A 35 42.24 -7.92 -2.39
CA ALA A 35 41.97 -8.43 -1.06
C ALA A 35 41.18 -9.73 -1.22
N ILE A 36 41.87 -10.87 -1.06
CA ILE A 36 41.28 -12.20 -1.18
C ILE A 36 40.09 -12.22 -0.23
N HIS A 37 38.89 -12.33 -0.78
CA HIS A 37 37.66 -12.39 0.01
C HIS A 37 37.62 -13.72 0.76
N GLU A 38 38.29 -13.76 1.92
CA GLU A 38 38.21 -14.87 2.84
C GLU A 38 36.75 -15.06 3.27
N ASP A 39 36.16 -16.15 2.78
CA ASP A 39 34.88 -16.68 3.25
C ASP A 39 35.15 -17.93 4.11
N PRO A 40 35.75 -17.80 5.31
CA PRO A 40 36.20 -18.94 6.12
C PRO A 40 35.04 -19.81 6.62
N LYS A 41 33.80 -19.28 6.56
CA LYS A 41 32.56 -19.99 6.90
C LYS A 41 31.77 -20.44 5.66
N GLY A 42 32.29 -20.22 4.45
CA GLY A 42 31.65 -20.62 3.18
C GLY A 42 30.25 -20.04 2.97
N ILE A 43 29.94 -18.86 3.52
CA ILE A 43 28.64 -18.20 3.50
C ILE A 43 28.17 -17.95 2.07
N CYS A 44 29.04 -17.41 1.20
CA CYS A 44 28.68 -17.14 -0.19
C CYS A 44 28.38 -18.43 -0.94
N LYS A 45 29.22 -19.46 -0.76
CA LYS A 45 29.01 -20.78 -1.39
C LYS A 45 27.79 -21.53 -0.85
N ARG A 46 27.45 -21.36 0.44
CA ARG A 46 26.36 -22.07 1.12
C ARG A 46 24.99 -21.45 0.85
N VAL A 47 24.89 -20.11 0.86
CA VAL A 47 23.60 -19.40 0.77
C VAL A 47 23.66 -18.09 0.00
N GLY A 48 24.82 -17.43 -0.08
CA GLY A 48 24.92 -16.14 -0.78
C GLY A 48 24.63 -16.23 -2.28
N SER A 49 25.20 -17.22 -2.99
CA SER A 49 24.99 -17.38 -4.44
C SER A 49 23.53 -17.65 -4.83
N SER A 50 22.73 -18.33 -3.99
CA SER A 50 21.32 -18.60 -4.31
C SER A 50 20.43 -17.35 -4.21
N ILE A 51 20.90 -16.35 -3.44
CA ILE A 51 20.24 -15.05 -3.23
C ILE A 51 20.79 -13.99 -4.20
N CYS A 52 22.11 -13.86 -4.37
CA CYS A 52 22.76 -12.90 -5.29
C CYS A 52 22.66 -13.29 -6.77
N GLY A 53 22.35 -14.57 -7.05
CA GLY A 53 22.30 -15.09 -8.42
C GLY A 53 23.64 -14.99 -9.14
N ASP A 54 23.59 -15.02 -10.48
CA ASP A 54 24.78 -14.97 -11.34
C ASP A 54 25.16 -13.53 -11.75
N LEU A 55 24.34 -12.53 -11.40
CA LEU A 55 24.46 -11.14 -11.86
C LEU A 55 25.02 -10.16 -10.82
N ALA A 56 25.16 -10.57 -9.55
CA ALA A 56 25.72 -9.75 -8.49
C ALA A 56 26.76 -10.52 -7.68
N THR A 57 27.91 -9.91 -7.42
CA THR A 57 29.02 -10.57 -6.71
C THR A 57 28.67 -10.73 -5.23
N CYS A 58 28.61 -11.97 -4.75
CA CYS A 58 28.50 -12.21 -3.32
C CYS A 58 29.81 -11.87 -2.61
N VAL A 59 29.74 -11.01 -1.59
CA VAL A 59 30.86 -10.67 -0.71
C VAL A 59 30.50 -11.09 0.70
N ALA A 60 31.26 -12.03 1.27
CA ALA A 60 31.08 -12.48 2.65
C ALA A 60 31.47 -11.36 3.64
N LEU A 61 30.81 -11.34 4.80
CA LEU A 61 31.05 -10.37 5.89
C LEU A 61 31.34 -11.15 7.19
N PRO A 62 32.57 -11.70 7.35
CA PRO A 62 32.87 -12.67 8.43
C PRO A 62 32.76 -12.08 9.85
N ALA A 63 32.97 -10.78 10.01
CA ALA A 63 32.90 -10.09 11.31
C ALA A 63 31.51 -10.15 11.97
N ILE A 64 30.46 -10.36 11.19
CA ILE A 64 29.06 -10.41 11.65
C ILE A 64 28.35 -11.71 11.26
N ASP A 65 29.00 -12.64 10.58
CA ASP A 65 28.41 -13.84 9.97
C ASP A 65 27.25 -13.56 9.00
N SER A 66 27.44 -12.62 8.06
CA SER A 66 26.48 -12.35 6.98
C SER A 66 27.19 -12.22 5.63
N PHE A 67 26.49 -11.73 4.61
CA PHE A 67 27.01 -11.44 3.28
C PHE A 67 26.21 -10.32 2.62
N GLN A 68 26.80 -9.69 1.62
CA GLN A 68 26.14 -8.72 0.75
C GLN A 68 26.21 -9.16 -0.72
N CYS A 69 25.24 -8.70 -1.52
CA CYS A 69 25.30 -8.80 -2.98
C CYS A 69 25.77 -7.43 -3.50
N SER A 70 26.91 -7.42 -4.18
CA SER A 70 27.55 -6.21 -4.71
C SER A 70 27.09 -5.92 -6.13
N CYS A 71 26.80 -4.65 -6.41
CA CYS A 71 26.33 -4.13 -7.69
C CYS A 71 27.21 -2.95 -8.14
N LEU A 72 26.94 -2.37 -9.32
CA LEU A 72 27.72 -1.24 -9.82
C LEU A 72 27.42 0.06 -9.05
N ASN A 73 28.35 1.01 -9.12
CA ASN A 73 28.22 2.33 -8.50
C ASN A 73 26.96 3.06 -9.01
N GLY A 74 26.00 3.31 -8.11
CA GLY A 74 24.69 3.89 -8.45
C GLY A 74 23.53 2.90 -8.43
N GLU A 75 23.78 1.64 -8.06
CA GLU A 75 22.77 0.58 -7.96
C GLU A 75 22.62 0.00 -6.55
N PHE A 76 21.58 -0.81 -6.37
CA PHE A 76 21.37 -1.73 -5.26
C PHE A 76 20.95 -3.09 -5.79
N TYR A 77 21.17 -4.16 -5.02
CA TYR A 77 20.70 -5.49 -5.40
C TYR A 77 19.25 -5.74 -4.97
N ASP A 78 18.44 -6.30 -5.87
CA ASP A 78 17.08 -6.76 -5.60
C ASP A 78 17.02 -8.30 -5.64
N ALA A 79 16.84 -8.91 -4.47
CA ALA A 79 16.79 -10.37 -4.31
C ALA A 79 15.45 -11.00 -4.72
N ASN A 80 14.40 -10.20 -4.96
CA ASN A 80 13.15 -10.69 -5.53
C ASN A 80 13.28 -10.87 -7.05
N ASP A 81 13.80 -9.84 -7.72
CA ASP A 81 13.99 -9.82 -9.18
C ASP A 81 15.34 -10.41 -9.63
N LYS A 82 16.19 -10.78 -8.67
CA LYS A 82 17.54 -11.35 -8.83
C LYS A 82 18.47 -10.55 -9.74
N ARG A 83 18.46 -9.21 -9.58
CA ARG A 83 19.25 -8.29 -10.40
C ARG A 83 19.58 -7.00 -9.66
N CYS A 84 20.63 -6.31 -10.12
CA CYS A 84 20.89 -4.93 -9.73
C CYS A 84 19.82 -3.99 -10.31
N LYS A 85 19.48 -2.94 -9.56
CA LYS A 85 18.56 -1.86 -9.95
C LYS A 85 19.17 -0.50 -9.57
N HIS A 86 19.02 0.49 -10.43
CA HIS A 86 19.60 1.81 -10.25
C HIS A 86 18.83 2.62 -9.18
N TRP A 87 19.52 3.36 -8.29
CA TRP A 87 18.89 4.10 -7.18
C TRP A 87 17.90 5.19 -7.62
N GLN A 88 18.01 5.68 -8.86
CA GLN A 88 17.10 6.67 -9.45
C GLN A 88 16.04 6.04 -10.38
N SER A 89 15.71 4.76 -10.17
CA SER A 89 14.58 4.06 -10.81
C SER A 89 13.23 4.42 -10.16
N CYS A 90 12.15 3.95 -10.75
CA CYS A 90 10.76 4.25 -10.37
C CYS A 90 10.33 3.65 -9.03
N GLY A 91 10.97 2.57 -8.57
CA GLY A 91 10.68 1.95 -7.27
C GLY A 91 11.12 2.84 -6.09
N PRO A 92 12.42 3.16 -5.96
CA PRO A 92 12.95 4.05 -4.92
C PRO A 92 12.46 5.49 -5.05
N LEU A 93 12.32 5.97 -6.30
CA LEU A 93 12.08 7.38 -6.58
C LEU A 93 10.89 7.53 -7.55
N PRO A 94 9.63 7.38 -7.09
CA PRO A 94 8.46 7.53 -7.96
C PRO A 94 8.30 8.96 -8.51
N CYS A 95 7.52 9.11 -9.58
CA CYS A 95 7.19 10.43 -10.14
C CYS A 95 6.13 11.13 -9.27
N LYS A 96 6.34 12.43 -8.98
CA LYS A 96 5.35 13.26 -8.27
C LYS A 96 4.13 13.59 -9.14
N LEU A 97 4.27 13.47 -10.46
CA LEU A 97 3.26 13.73 -11.47
C LEU A 97 3.63 12.92 -12.72
N GLY A 98 2.62 12.40 -13.43
CA GLY A 98 2.81 11.59 -14.63
C GLY A 98 3.25 10.15 -14.33
N ASN A 99 3.29 9.35 -15.39
CA ASN A 99 3.71 7.96 -15.31
C ASN A 99 5.23 7.89 -15.19
N CYS A 100 5.70 7.06 -14.25
CA CYS A 100 7.12 6.75 -14.13
C CYS A 100 7.49 5.66 -15.14
N ILE A 101 8.56 5.88 -15.91
CA ILE A 101 9.03 4.98 -16.96
C ILE A 101 10.51 4.66 -16.71
N ASP A 102 10.84 3.37 -16.63
CA ASP A 102 12.19 2.83 -16.71
C ASP A 102 12.16 1.39 -17.27
N GLU A 103 13.34 0.82 -17.52
CA GLU A 103 13.54 -0.56 -17.96
C GLU A 103 13.46 -1.57 -16.78
N ASN A 104 12.37 -1.55 -16.02
CA ASN A 104 12.23 -2.27 -14.73
C ASN A 104 13.38 -1.97 -13.75
N GLY A 105 13.82 -0.71 -13.75
CA GLY A 105 14.85 -0.16 -12.89
C GLY A 105 16.31 -0.45 -13.26
N SER A 106 16.65 -0.97 -14.44
CA SER A 106 18.07 -1.01 -14.89
C SER A 106 18.61 0.38 -15.25
N MET A 107 17.74 1.33 -15.56
CA MET A 107 18.10 2.70 -15.93
C MET A 107 17.59 3.75 -14.94
N LYS A 108 18.04 4.99 -15.12
CA LYS A 108 17.45 6.19 -14.51
C LYS A 108 16.05 6.40 -15.08
N ARG A 109 15.07 6.61 -14.21
CA ARG A 109 13.68 6.87 -14.60
C ARG A 109 13.50 8.13 -15.46
N HIS A 110 12.43 8.13 -16.23
CA HIS A 110 11.78 9.31 -16.79
C HIS A 110 10.37 9.49 -16.20
N CYS A 111 9.84 10.72 -16.19
CA CYS A 111 8.45 11.01 -15.80
C CYS A 111 7.70 11.57 -17.01
N SER A 112 6.82 10.78 -17.62
CA SER A 112 6.02 11.21 -18.76
C SER A 112 4.62 11.60 -18.33
N CYS A 113 4.25 12.85 -18.59
CA CYS A 113 2.91 13.39 -18.39
C CYS A 113 2.07 13.40 -19.68
N GLY A 114 2.50 12.74 -20.76
CA GLY A 114 1.80 12.78 -22.06
C GLY A 114 0.36 12.27 -22.03
N ALA A 115 -0.01 11.44 -21.04
CA ALA A 115 -1.37 10.96 -20.83
C ALA A 115 -2.27 11.93 -20.05
N ILE A 116 -1.73 13.03 -19.48
CA ILE A 116 -2.47 13.99 -18.66
C ILE A 116 -2.95 15.17 -19.54
N PRO A 117 -4.27 15.38 -19.68
CA PRO A 117 -4.81 16.47 -20.50
C PRO A 117 -4.29 17.85 -20.08
N GLY A 118 -3.76 18.60 -21.06
CA GLY A 118 -3.22 19.95 -20.85
C GLY A 118 -1.74 20.01 -20.45
N LEU A 119 -1.07 18.87 -20.24
CA LEU A 119 0.38 18.81 -20.05
C LEU A 119 1.12 18.47 -21.36
N THR A 120 2.43 18.67 -21.34
CA THR A 120 3.41 18.07 -22.26
C THR A 120 3.97 16.79 -21.64
N GLU A 121 4.66 15.98 -22.45
CA GLU A 121 5.43 14.83 -21.96
C GLU A 121 6.33 15.18 -20.77
N PHE A 122 7.09 16.28 -20.85
CA PHE A 122 7.98 16.78 -19.79
C PHE A 122 7.26 17.43 -18.59
N CYS A 123 5.99 17.09 -18.33
CA CYS A 123 5.21 17.54 -17.17
C CYS A 123 5.08 19.05 -17.01
N ARG A 124 5.04 19.80 -18.12
CA ARG A 124 4.78 21.25 -18.14
C ARG A 124 3.42 21.53 -18.77
N ILE A 125 2.74 22.60 -18.36
CA ILE A 125 1.46 23.00 -18.97
C ILE A 125 1.71 23.39 -20.44
N ASN A 126 0.98 22.75 -21.34
CA ASN A 126 1.09 22.96 -22.79
C ASN A 126 0.44 24.29 -23.21
N ASN A 127 0.78 24.76 -24.41
CA ASN A 127 0.35 26.11 -24.85
C ASN A 127 -1.15 26.16 -25.16
N ASP A 128 -1.74 25.09 -25.68
CA ASP A 128 -3.18 24.98 -25.92
C ASP A 128 -4.00 25.19 -24.64
N ALA A 129 -3.53 24.64 -23.51
CA ALA A 129 -4.19 24.80 -22.22
C ALA A 129 -4.04 26.22 -21.67
N LYS A 130 -2.88 26.86 -21.86
CA LYS A 130 -2.69 28.29 -21.51
C LYS A 130 -3.64 29.18 -22.30
N PHE A 131 -3.60 29.07 -23.63
CA PHE A 131 -4.43 29.87 -24.53
C PHE A 131 -5.93 29.73 -24.21
N LYS A 132 -6.42 28.49 -24.03
CA LYS A 132 -7.82 28.24 -23.64
C LYS A 132 -8.20 28.85 -22.29
N CYS A 133 -7.27 29.00 -21.35
CA CYS A 133 -7.55 29.71 -20.09
C CYS A 133 -7.46 31.23 -20.26
N GLU A 134 -6.50 31.72 -21.05
CA GLU A 134 -6.34 33.14 -21.38
C GLU A 134 -7.59 33.71 -22.08
N GLU A 135 -8.20 32.95 -23.02
CA GLU A 135 -9.50 33.25 -23.62
C GLU A 135 -10.62 33.45 -22.58
N TYR A 136 -10.56 32.76 -21.44
CA TYR A 136 -11.56 32.83 -20.37
C TYR A 136 -11.29 33.94 -19.35
N GLY A 137 -10.15 34.64 -19.48
CA GLY A 137 -9.64 35.59 -18.49
C GLY A 137 -8.99 34.91 -17.27
N ALA A 138 -8.44 33.71 -17.45
CA ALA A 138 -7.86 32.84 -16.43
C ALA A 138 -6.39 32.48 -16.74
N THR A 139 -5.67 32.01 -15.73
CA THR A 139 -4.34 31.40 -15.89
C THR A 139 -4.45 29.88 -15.83
N ALA A 140 -3.79 29.16 -16.74
CA ALA A 140 -3.69 27.70 -16.66
C ALA A 140 -2.74 27.27 -15.53
N VAL A 141 -3.25 26.50 -14.57
CA VAL A 141 -2.49 26.00 -13.41
C VAL A 141 -2.73 24.51 -13.19
N LEU A 142 -1.73 23.82 -12.63
CA LEU A 142 -1.84 22.44 -12.20
C LEU A 142 -2.44 22.39 -10.78
N LYS A 143 -3.58 21.72 -10.61
CA LYS A 143 -4.19 21.43 -9.30
C LYS A 143 -4.33 19.92 -9.15
N GLY A 144 -3.53 19.35 -8.25
CA GLY A 144 -3.36 17.88 -8.17
C GLY A 144 -2.76 17.33 -9.46
N ASP A 145 -3.46 16.38 -10.08
CA ASP A 145 -3.10 15.72 -11.33
C ASP A 145 -3.61 16.46 -12.59
N LYS A 146 -4.39 17.54 -12.45
CA LYS A 146 -5.17 18.13 -13.55
C LYS A 146 -4.80 19.58 -13.84
N VAL A 147 -4.71 19.93 -15.12
CA VAL A 147 -4.63 21.32 -15.56
C VAL A 147 -6.02 21.95 -15.49
N THR A 148 -6.10 23.12 -14.86
CA THR A 148 -7.34 23.86 -14.62
C THR A 148 -7.14 25.34 -14.93
N CYS A 149 -8.20 26.02 -15.37
CA CYS A 149 -8.17 27.47 -15.54
C CYS A 149 -8.54 28.14 -14.22
N ASP A 150 -7.58 28.86 -13.63
CA ASP A 150 -7.77 29.60 -12.39
C ASP A 150 -8.02 31.08 -12.68
N CYS A 151 -9.12 31.61 -12.16
CA CYS A 151 -9.48 33.02 -12.29
C CYS A 151 -8.73 33.93 -11.30
N GLY A 152 -7.92 33.36 -10.41
CA GLY A 152 -7.33 34.06 -9.28
C GLY A 152 -8.33 34.31 -8.16
N PRO A 153 -7.93 35.03 -7.10
CA PRO A 153 -8.80 35.36 -5.98
C PRO A 153 -10.00 36.21 -6.41
N ALA A 154 -11.07 36.18 -5.62
CA ALA A 154 -12.31 36.95 -5.82
C ALA A 154 -13.09 36.70 -7.13
N LYS A 155 -12.70 35.73 -7.96
CA LYS A 155 -13.37 35.37 -9.22
C LYS A 155 -13.63 33.86 -9.31
N LYS A 156 -14.62 33.46 -10.11
CA LYS A 156 -14.96 32.05 -10.37
C LYS A 156 -15.24 31.82 -11.86
N LEU A 157 -14.80 30.66 -12.37
CA LEU A 157 -14.97 30.29 -13.77
C LEU A 157 -16.39 29.75 -14.01
N ILE A 158 -17.20 30.50 -14.74
CA ILE A 158 -18.60 30.18 -15.05
C ILE A 158 -18.81 30.34 -16.55
N ASN A 159 -19.39 29.33 -17.21
CA ASN A 159 -19.66 29.34 -18.65
C ASN A 159 -18.46 29.81 -19.51
N LYS A 160 -17.26 29.32 -19.18
CA LYS A 160 -15.98 29.69 -19.82
C LYS A 160 -15.56 31.17 -19.68
N LYS A 161 -15.98 31.84 -18.60
CA LYS A 161 -15.54 33.21 -18.30
C LYS A 161 -15.29 33.40 -16.80
N CYS A 162 -14.25 34.14 -16.44
CA CYS A 162 -13.99 34.52 -15.06
C CYS A 162 -14.91 35.67 -14.62
N VAL A 163 -15.87 35.36 -13.75
CA VAL A 163 -16.85 36.30 -13.22
C VAL A 163 -16.48 36.69 -11.77
N PRO A 164 -16.60 37.97 -11.37
CA PRO A 164 -16.48 38.39 -9.97
C PRO A 164 -17.42 37.66 -9.03
N VAL A 165 -16.91 37.26 -7.87
CA VAL A 165 -17.69 36.66 -6.76
C VAL A 165 -17.32 37.20 -5.37
N ALA A 166 -16.39 38.17 -5.28
CA ALA A 166 -15.95 38.78 -4.01
C ALA A 166 -17.13 39.30 -3.19
N CYS A 167 -18.02 40.07 -3.82
CA CYS A 167 -19.20 40.65 -3.17
C CYS A 167 -20.29 39.64 -2.85
N LEU A 168 -20.25 38.45 -3.45
CA LEU A 168 -21.17 37.36 -3.14
C LEU A 168 -20.68 36.54 -1.93
N ASN A 169 -19.36 36.52 -1.69
CA ASN A 169 -18.75 35.70 -0.65
C ASN A 169 -18.75 36.40 0.72
N PHE A 170 -19.84 36.25 1.46
CA PHE A 170 -19.98 36.80 2.83
C PHE A 170 -19.07 36.14 3.89
N THR A 171 -18.28 35.13 3.56
CA THR A 171 -17.24 34.60 4.47
C THR A 171 -16.02 35.52 4.58
N MET A 172 -15.96 36.57 3.76
CA MET A 172 -14.94 37.62 3.81
C MET A 172 -15.59 38.98 4.04
N SER A 173 -14.98 39.84 4.86
CA SER A 173 -15.45 41.21 5.05
C SER A 173 -14.96 42.18 3.95
N CYS A 174 -15.56 43.38 3.87
CA CYS A 174 -15.03 44.45 3.01
C CYS A 174 -13.59 44.85 3.38
N GLU A 175 -13.25 44.78 4.67
CA GLU A 175 -11.91 45.07 5.17
C GLU A 175 -10.90 44.01 4.69
N GLU A 176 -11.26 42.73 4.77
CA GLU A 176 -10.41 41.64 4.26
C GLU A 176 -10.25 41.68 2.74
N LEU A 177 -11.33 41.99 2.01
CA LEU A 177 -11.25 42.23 0.57
C LEU A 177 -10.32 43.41 0.26
N CYS A 178 -10.29 44.44 1.10
CA CYS A 178 -9.37 45.56 0.95
C CYS A 178 -7.91 45.14 1.21
N GLN A 179 -7.64 44.55 2.38
CA GLN A 179 -6.30 44.10 2.79
C GLN A 179 -5.69 43.11 1.78
N LYS A 180 -6.51 42.27 1.16
CA LYS A 180 -6.11 41.29 0.13
C LYS A 180 -6.06 41.88 -1.30
N LYS A 181 -6.34 43.18 -1.48
CA LYS A 181 -6.40 43.92 -2.76
C LYS A 181 -7.38 43.34 -3.78
N LEU A 182 -8.59 43.07 -3.30
CA LEU A 182 -9.69 42.41 -4.03
C LEU A 182 -10.95 43.29 -4.21
N LEU A 183 -11.04 44.45 -3.55
CA LEU A 183 -12.21 45.35 -3.67
C LEU A 183 -12.48 45.80 -5.10
N ASP A 184 -11.45 46.16 -5.87
CA ASP A 184 -11.58 46.61 -7.26
C ASP A 184 -11.94 45.48 -8.25
N LYS A 185 -12.11 44.24 -7.76
CA LYS A 185 -12.45 43.08 -8.60
C LYS A 185 -13.97 42.84 -8.68
N ASP A 186 -14.78 43.48 -7.84
CA ASP A 186 -16.23 43.30 -7.75
C ASP A 186 -16.92 44.57 -7.20
N ASP A 187 -17.63 45.31 -8.04
CA ASP A 187 -18.18 46.65 -7.76
C ASP A 187 -19.56 46.67 -7.08
N ARG A 188 -20.15 45.49 -6.84
CA ARG A 188 -21.54 45.33 -6.39
C ARG A 188 -21.77 45.61 -4.90
N CYS A 189 -20.71 45.65 -4.11
CA CYS A 189 -20.71 45.90 -2.66
C CYS A 189 -19.51 46.77 -2.24
N CYS A 190 -19.34 47.05 -0.94
CA CYS A 190 -18.17 47.73 -0.37
C CYS A 190 -17.82 49.09 -1.03
N GLN A 191 -18.81 49.80 -1.58
CA GLN A 191 -18.59 51.06 -2.28
C GLN A 191 -18.00 52.14 -1.33
N GLY A 192 -17.14 53.01 -1.85
CA GLY A 192 -16.55 54.13 -1.11
C GLY A 192 -15.40 53.78 -0.16
N TRP A 193 -15.07 52.50 0.04
CA TRP A 193 -13.85 52.07 0.75
C TRP A 193 -12.59 52.55 0.01
N ASN A 194 -11.54 52.96 0.74
CA ASN A 194 -10.26 53.28 0.11
C ASN A 194 -9.48 52.00 -0.25
N VAL A 195 -9.26 51.78 -1.55
CA VAL A 195 -8.59 50.58 -2.10
C VAL A 195 -7.07 50.61 -1.91
N GLU A 196 -6.46 51.78 -1.68
CA GLU A 196 -4.99 51.92 -1.57
C GLU A 196 -4.45 51.59 -0.17
N ASP A 197 -5.10 52.06 0.89
CA ASP A 197 -4.61 52.01 2.28
C ASP A 197 -5.55 51.32 3.29
N CYS A 198 -6.79 50.98 2.88
CA CYS A 198 -7.85 50.43 3.74
C CYS A 198 -8.17 51.22 5.02
N SER A 199 -7.64 52.44 5.18
CA SER A 199 -7.63 53.20 6.43
C SER A 199 -8.91 54.01 6.64
N LYS A 200 -9.67 54.25 5.56
CA LYS A 200 -10.93 55.00 5.58
C LYS A 200 -12.12 54.07 5.39
N THR A 201 -12.67 53.59 6.51
CA THR A 201 -13.97 52.92 6.54
C THR A 201 -15.10 53.93 6.22
N PRO A 202 -16.03 53.60 5.31
CA PRO A 202 -17.24 54.40 5.13
C PRO A 202 -18.22 54.19 6.31
N ASP A 203 -19.15 55.14 6.49
CA ASP A 203 -20.34 54.94 7.34
C ASP A 203 -21.07 53.65 6.93
N GLU A 204 -21.56 52.86 7.89
CA GLU A 204 -22.28 51.61 7.62
C GLU A 204 -23.53 51.79 6.75
N LYS A 205 -24.08 53.01 6.64
CA LYS A 205 -25.19 53.36 5.75
C LYS A 205 -24.75 53.70 4.33
N GLY A 206 -23.45 53.85 4.07
CA GLY A 206 -22.89 54.27 2.79
C GLY A 206 -22.55 53.15 1.81
N TYR A 207 -22.55 51.88 2.24
CA TYR A 207 -22.15 50.73 1.43
C TYR A 207 -22.92 49.47 1.80
N CYS A 208 -22.99 48.51 0.87
CA CYS A 208 -23.50 47.18 1.18
C CYS A 208 -22.37 46.25 1.60
N LYS A 209 -22.55 45.53 2.72
CA LYS A 209 -21.63 44.49 3.19
C LYS A 209 -21.64 43.29 2.23
N THR A 210 -20.59 42.47 2.25
CA THR A 210 -20.49 41.26 1.43
C THR A 210 -21.68 40.31 1.66
N GLY A 211 -22.12 39.66 0.58
CA GLY A 211 -23.39 38.93 0.51
C GLY A 211 -24.63 39.78 0.25
N TYR A 212 -24.53 41.11 0.34
CA TYR A 212 -25.56 42.06 -0.10
C TYR A 212 -25.05 42.89 -1.29
N ILE A 213 -25.98 43.34 -2.15
CA ILE A 213 -25.70 44.27 -3.24
C ILE A 213 -26.57 45.51 -3.15
N SER A 214 -26.08 46.63 -3.69
CA SER A 214 -26.86 47.88 -3.76
C SER A 214 -27.90 47.82 -4.87
N ARG A 215 -29.16 48.10 -4.54
CA ARG A 215 -30.29 48.19 -5.47
C ARG A 215 -31.27 49.25 -5.00
N ASN A 216 -31.53 50.27 -5.82
CA ASN A 216 -32.40 51.42 -5.50
C ASN A 216 -32.03 52.11 -4.15
N ASN A 217 -30.73 52.32 -3.91
CA ASN A 217 -30.16 52.86 -2.66
C ASN A 217 -30.51 52.06 -1.38
N SER A 218 -30.83 50.77 -1.53
CA SER A 218 -31.00 49.82 -0.42
C SER A 218 -30.13 48.58 -0.64
N CYS A 219 -29.71 47.93 0.45
CA CYS A 219 -28.92 46.70 0.38
C CYS A 219 -29.85 45.48 0.39
N VAL A 220 -29.86 44.75 -0.73
CA VAL A 220 -30.64 43.52 -0.91
C VAL A 220 -29.68 42.34 -0.92
N ASP A 221 -30.02 41.23 -0.26
CA ASP A 221 -29.15 40.06 -0.26
C ASP A 221 -28.98 39.49 -1.68
N ALA A 222 -27.81 38.91 -1.96
CA ALA A 222 -27.46 38.45 -3.30
C ALA A 222 -28.37 37.32 -3.82
N CYS A 223 -29.08 36.60 -2.95
CA CYS A 223 -30.05 35.59 -3.35
C CYS A 223 -31.37 36.22 -3.79
N THR A 224 -31.98 37.06 -2.95
CA THR A 224 -33.18 37.85 -3.29
C THR A 224 -32.96 38.74 -4.51
N ALA A 225 -31.73 39.22 -4.73
CA ALA A 225 -31.36 39.99 -5.91
C ALA A 225 -31.18 39.16 -7.19
N ASN A 226 -31.18 37.81 -7.12
CA ASN A 226 -30.88 36.87 -8.21
C ASN A 226 -29.48 37.07 -8.82
N VAL A 227 -28.45 37.21 -7.97
CA VAL A 227 -27.04 37.31 -8.40
C VAL A 227 -26.09 36.34 -7.68
N ALA A 228 -26.62 35.45 -6.82
CA ALA A 228 -25.85 34.47 -6.05
C ALA A 228 -25.42 33.22 -6.83
N ASP A 229 -26.04 32.92 -7.97
CA ASP A 229 -25.78 31.74 -8.83
C ASP A 229 -24.29 31.45 -9.11
N PRO A 230 -23.41 32.45 -9.30
CA PRO A 230 -21.96 32.23 -9.39
C PRO A 230 -21.37 31.43 -8.24
N LEU A 231 -21.84 31.65 -7.00
CA LEU A 231 -21.45 30.84 -5.85
C LEU A 231 -22.35 29.61 -5.68
N CYS A 232 -23.68 29.79 -5.82
CA CYS A 232 -24.69 28.76 -5.59
C CYS A 232 -25.34 28.24 -6.90
N PRO A 233 -24.69 27.35 -7.67
CA PRO A 233 -25.20 26.88 -8.96
C PRO A 233 -26.47 26.01 -8.85
N ASP A 234 -26.71 25.37 -7.70
CA ASP A 234 -27.94 24.65 -7.39
C ASP A 234 -29.05 25.59 -6.83
N GLY A 235 -28.86 26.91 -6.93
CA GLY A 235 -29.71 27.96 -6.38
C GLY A 235 -29.45 28.25 -4.89
N CYS A 236 -30.18 29.21 -4.32
CA CYS A 236 -29.97 29.72 -2.96
C CYS A 236 -31.30 29.94 -2.20
N LYS A 237 -31.21 30.32 -0.93
CA LYS A 237 -32.32 30.79 -0.08
C LYS A 237 -31.82 31.86 0.91
N SER A 238 -32.64 32.83 1.27
CA SER A 238 -32.34 33.76 2.37
C SER A 238 -32.85 33.16 3.70
N PRO A 239 -31.99 32.84 4.68
CA PRO A 239 -32.40 32.20 5.92
C PRO A 239 -32.93 33.21 6.94
N ALA A 240 -33.55 32.72 8.02
CA ALA A 240 -33.92 33.53 9.19
C ALA A 240 -32.75 33.70 10.21
N THR A 241 -31.55 33.22 9.87
CA THR A 241 -30.33 33.32 10.67
C THR A 241 -29.53 34.56 10.27
N GLY A 242 -28.52 34.94 11.05
CA GLY A 242 -27.69 36.13 10.82
C GLY A 242 -26.71 36.03 9.63
N ARG A 243 -27.13 35.46 8.50
CA ARG A 243 -26.35 35.34 7.25
C ARG A 243 -27.14 35.93 6.08
N PRO A 244 -26.49 36.51 5.05
CA PRO A 244 -27.20 37.14 3.94
C PRO A 244 -28.04 36.15 3.13
N PHE A 245 -27.46 34.97 2.84
CA PHE A 245 -28.13 33.85 2.19
C PHE A 245 -27.42 32.53 2.53
N GLU A 246 -28.00 31.41 2.10
CA GLU A 246 -27.41 30.07 2.11
C GLU A 246 -27.55 29.45 0.72
N CYS A 247 -26.51 28.76 0.23
CA CYS A 247 -26.66 27.95 -0.99
C CYS A 247 -27.57 26.73 -0.75
N LYS A 248 -28.28 26.31 -1.79
CA LYS A 248 -28.88 24.97 -1.89
C LYS A 248 -27.82 24.01 -2.45
N CYS A 249 -28.01 22.72 -2.21
CA CYS A 249 -27.15 21.66 -2.74
C CYS A 249 -28.02 20.59 -3.42
N LYS A 250 -27.56 20.06 -4.55
CA LYS A 250 -28.13 18.89 -5.24
C LYS A 250 -28.17 17.63 -4.35
N LYS A 251 -29.03 16.67 -4.69
CA LYS A 251 -29.15 15.38 -3.96
C LYS A 251 -27.78 14.71 -3.79
N GLY A 252 -27.49 14.24 -2.58
CA GLY A 252 -26.21 13.63 -2.21
C GLY A 252 -25.13 14.60 -1.74
N PHE A 253 -25.42 15.90 -1.69
CA PHE A 253 -24.53 16.92 -1.15
C PHE A 253 -25.21 17.66 0.01
N GLN A 254 -24.40 18.11 0.97
CA GLN A 254 -24.85 18.86 2.15
C GLN A 254 -24.10 20.19 2.26
N LEU A 255 -24.78 21.22 2.78
CA LEU A 255 -24.19 22.53 2.96
C LEU A 255 -23.19 22.50 4.13
N ALA A 256 -21.99 23.02 3.91
CA ALA A 256 -20.97 23.18 4.94
C ALA A 256 -21.30 24.32 5.91
N GLU A 257 -20.55 24.39 7.01
CA GLU A 257 -20.76 25.40 8.06
C GLU A 257 -20.54 26.85 7.56
N ASP A 258 -19.87 27.05 6.43
CA ASP A 258 -19.71 28.36 5.78
C ASP A 258 -21.02 28.92 5.16
N GLY A 259 -22.01 28.07 4.91
CA GLY A 259 -23.27 28.44 4.24
C GLY A 259 -23.18 28.57 2.71
N LEU A 260 -22.04 28.24 2.10
CA LEU A 260 -21.75 28.42 0.68
C LEU A 260 -21.24 27.15 -0.01
N THR A 261 -20.48 26.30 0.68
CA THR A 261 -19.82 25.13 0.07
C THR A 261 -20.70 23.88 0.21
N CYS A 262 -21.06 23.27 -0.92
CA CYS A 262 -21.71 21.96 -0.94
C CYS A 262 -20.67 20.83 -0.90
N THR A 263 -20.70 20.02 0.16
CA THR A 263 -19.81 18.87 0.38
C THR A 263 -20.52 17.55 0.09
N GLU A 264 -19.78 16.50 -0.30
CA GLU A 264 -20.37 15.17 -0.49
C GLU A 264 -20.92 14.61 0.82
N ARG A 265 -22.16 14.12 0.80
CA ARG A 265 -22.77 13.46 1.96
C ARG A 265 -22.20 12.05 2.13
N ARG A 266 -21.14 11.93 2.92
CA ARG A 266 -20.45 10.65 3.20
C ARG A 266 -20.87 9.98 4.52
N VAL A 267 -21.67 10.66 5.34
CA VAL A 267 -22.06 10.21 6.69
C VAL A 267 -23.57 10.41 6.86
N CYS A 268 -24.26 9.44 7.50
CA CYS A 268 -25.65 9.60 7.90
C CYS A 268 -25.80 10.65 9.02
N ASP A 269 -26.91 11.39 9.00
CA ASP A 269 -27.25 12.34 10.08
C ASP A 269 -27.75 11.65 11.36
N LYS A 270 -28.10 12.46 12.37
CA LYS A 270 -28.51 11.96 13.70
C LYS A 270 -29.84 11.21 13.70
N ASP A 271 -30.76 11.54 12.80
CA ASP A 271 -32.08 10.91 12.75
C ASP A 271 -32.07 9.72 11.78
N GLU A 272 -31.26 9.78 10.72
CA GLU A 272 -30.96 8.62 9.89
C GLU A 272 -30.31 7.48 10.68
N LYS A 273 -29.35 7.80 11.57
CA LYS A 273 -28.73 6.80 12.45
C LYS A 273 -29.74 6.11 13.38
N LYS A 274 -30.75 6.83 13.89
CA LYS A 274 -31.84 6.27 14.71
C LYS A 274 -32.80 5.35 13.94
N ARG A 275 -32.77 5.35 12.60
CA ARG A 275 -33.56 4.42 11.78
C ARG A 275 -32.88 3.07 11.59
N CYS A 276 -31.59 2.98 11.90
CA CYS A 276 -30.89 1.70 11.98
C CYS A 276 -31.08 1.09 13.37
N ARG A 277 -31.03 -0.24 13.45
CA ARG A 277 -30.99 -0.95 14.73
C ARG A 277 -29.64 -0.70 15.42
N GLU A 278 -29.56 -0.96 16.73
CA GLU A 278 -28.33 -0.78 17.52
C GLU A 278 -27.17 -1.70 17.06
N ASP A 279 -27.48 -2.84 16.44
CA ASP A 279 -26.53 -3.78 15.84
C ASP A 279 -26.07 -3.40 14.42
N GLN A 280 -26.59 -2.31 13.85
CA GLN A 280 -26.34 -1.90 12.45
C GLN A 280 -25.58 -0.57 12.34
N ILE A 281 -24.72 -0.48 11.34
CA ILE A 281 -24.09 0.78 10.91
C ILE A 281 -24.92 1.46 9.82
N CYS A 282 -24.94 2.80 9.83
CA CYS A 282 -25.56 3.61 8.78
C CYS A 282 -24.50 4.13 7.80
N GLY A 283 -24.58 3.70 6.54
CA GLY A 283 -23.73 4.17 5.45
C GLY A 283 -24.54 4.89 4.36
N ILE A 284 -23.89 5.79 3.63
CA ILE A 284 -24.50 6.43 2.44
C ILE A 284 -24.18 5.61 1.19
N VAL A 285 -25.21 5.05 0.55
CA VAL A 285 -25.11 4.27 -0.69
C VAL A 285 -25.98 4.93 -1.75
N ASN A 286 -25.40 5.31 -2.90
CA ASN A 286 -26.10 6.02 -3.98
C ASN A 286 -26.84 7.30 -3.50
N ALA A 287 -26.18 8.09 -2.65
CA ALA A 287 -26.72 9.29 -2.00
C ALA A 287 -27.90 9.06 -1.01
N GLU A 288 -28.16 7.82 -0.60
CA GLU A 288 -29.23 7.45 0.32
C GLU A 288 -28.67 6.71 1.54
N ALA A 289 -29.18 7.03 2.73
CA ALA A 289 -28.79 6.35 3.96
C ALA A 289 -29.37 4.93 4.00
N LYS A 290 -28.49 3.93 4.20
CA LYS A 290 -28.82 2.52 4.35
C LYS A 290 -28.19 1.96 5.61
N CYS A 291 -28.93 1.07 6.27
CA CYS A 291 -28.46 0.31 7.42
C CYS A 291 -27.92 -1.04 6.94
N SER A 292 -26.81 -1.48 7.51
CA SER A 292 -26.24 -2.82 7.29
C SER A 292 -25.49 -3.29 8.53
N CYS A 293 -25.17 -4.57 8.60
CA CYS A 293 -24.12 -5.04 9.50
C CYS A 293 -22.75 -4.43 9.11
N THR A 294 -21.76 -4.54 10.01
CA THR A 294 -20.37 -4.19 9.66
C THR A 294 -19.80 -5.19 8.65
N VAL A 295 -18.66 -4.86 8.03
CA VAL A 295 -18.00 -5.75 7.05
C VAL A 295 -17.51 -7.08 7.66
N HIS A 296 -17.44 -7.19 8.99
CA HIS A 296 -17.03 -8.40 9.72
C HIS A 296 -18.22 -9.20 10.31
N GLN A 297 -19.43 -8.96 9.83
CA GLN A 297 -20.67 -9.55 10.37
C GLN A 297 -21.64 -9.98 9.25
N GLN A 298 -22.55 -10.88 9.59
CA GLN A 298 -23.67 -11.33 8.76
C GLN A 298 -25.01 -11.08 9.47
N GLU A 299 -26.06 -10.81 8.71
CA GLU A 299 -27.42 -10.75 9.26
C GLU A 299 -28.00 -12.17 9.35
N LYS A 300 -28.31 -12.61 10.57
CA LYS A 300 -28.97 -13.90 10.86
C LYS A 300 -30.15 -13.64 11.79
N ASP A 301 -31.30 -14.19 11.45
CA ASP A 301 -32.54 -14.09 12.24
C ASP A 301 -32.94 -12.65 12.63
N GLY A 302 -32.54 -11.67 11.80
CA GLY A 302 -32.77 -10.24 12.01
C GLY A 302 -31.75 -9.51 12.89
N VAL A 303 -30.61 -10.14 13.21
CA VAL A 303 -29.53 -9.59 14.06
C VAL A 303 -28.18 -9.73 13.35
N CYS A 304 -27.32 -8.73 13.47
CA CYS A 304 -25.94 -8.77 12.99
C CYS A 304 -25.05 -9.57 13.94
N THR A 305 -24.42 -10.63 13.43
CA THR A 305 -23.55 -11.56 14.19
C THR A 305 -22.22 -11.80 13.48
N ASP A 306 -21.17 -11.97 14.26
CA ASP A 306 -19.82 -12.40 13.84
C ASP A 306 -19.65 -13.94 13.91
N GLN A 307 -20.63 -14.65 14.48
CA GLN A 307 -20.56 -16.10 14.69
C GLN A 307 -20.66 -16.86 13.37
N CYS A 308 -19.70 -17.77 13.15
CA CYS A 308 -19.77 -18.77 12.09
C CYS A 308 -20.66 -19.96 12.49
N LEU A 309 -21.48 -20.42 11.55
CA LEU A 309 -22.33 -21.60 11.63
C LEU A 309 -21.79 -22.77 10.77
N VAL A 310 -20.80 -22.52 9.90
CA VAL A 310 -20.13 -23.51 9.05
C VAL A 310 -19.32 -24.49 9.90
N LYS A 311 -19.93 -25.65 10.16
CA LYS A 311 -19.31 -26.80 10.84
C LYS A 311 -18.07 -27.36 10.14
N GLU A 312 -17.81 -26.97 8.89
CA GLU A 312 -16.63 -27.44 8.15
C GLU A 312 -15.33 -26.91 8.77
N CYS A 313 -15.33 -25.75 9.45
CA CYS A 313 -14.14 -25.18 10.09
C CYS A 313 -13.72 -25.91 11.40
N SER A 314 -14.23 -27.12 11.71
CA SER A 314 -14.09 -27.81 13.02
C SER A 314 -12.69 -28.34 13.39
N SER A 315 -11.60 -27.80 12.84
CA SER A 315 -10.23 -28.18 13.20
C SER A 315 -9.66 -27.19 14.23
N PRO A 316 -8.98 -27.63 15.32
CA PRO A 316 -8.47 -26.76 16.40
C PRO A 316 -7.28 -25.86 15.99
N PHE A 317 -7.02 -25.73 14.69
CA PHE A 317 -6.03 -24.81 14.10
C PHE A 317 -6.61 -23.97 12.95
N VAL A 318 -7.90 -24.15 12.64
CA VAL A 318 -8.66 -23.35 11.68
C VAL A 318 -9.47 -22.32 12.48
N ASN A 319 -9.35 -21.05 12.11
CA ASN A 319 -10.25 -20.01 12.59
C ASN A 319 -11.31 -19.72 11.52
N CYS A 320 -12.40 -19.07 11.90
CA CYS A 320 -13.45 -18.64 10.98
C CYS A 320 -13.77 -17.18 11.26
N GLU A 321 -13.97 -16.41 10.19
CA GLU A 321 -14.45 -15.04 10.23
C GLU A 321 -15.62 -14.87 9.26
N VAL A 322 -16.44 -13.84 9.50
CA VAL A 322 -17.40 -13.37 8.52
C VAL A 322 -16.78 -12.19 7.79
N TYR A 323 -16.83 -12.18 6.45
CA TYR A 323 -16.42 -11.03 5.65
C TYR A 323 -17.49 -10.71 4.59
N LEU A 324 -18.00 -9.47 4.58
CA LEU A 324 -19.10 -9.02 3.72
C LEU A 324 -20.34 -9.94 3.76
N GLY A 325 -20.64 -10.51 4.94
CA GLY A 325 -21.74 -11.46 5.14
C GLY A 325 -21.45 -12.91 4.70
N MET A 326 -20.21 -13.25 4.33
CA MET A 326 -19.78 -14.60 3.97
C MET A 326 -18.84 -15.20 5.01
N GLU A 327 -19.17 -16.39 5.53
CA GLU A 327 -18.31 -17.15 6.44
C GLU A 327 -17.09 -17.75 5.70
N THR A 328 -15.89 -17.56 6.24
CA THR A 328 -14.63 -18.00 5.64
C THR A 328 -13.75 -18.71 6.67
N CYS A 329 -13.43 -19.99 6.43
CA CYS A 329 -12.40 -20.70 7.21
C CYS A 329 -10.99 -20.26 6.77
N PHE A 330 -10.14 -19.86 7.71
CA PHE A 330 -8.74 -19.45 7.46
C PHE A 330 -7.75 -20.07 8.48
N CYS A 331 -6.45 -19.88 8.21
CA CYS A 331 -5.36 -20.34 9.08
C CYS A 331 -4.52 -19.13 9.51
N THR A 332 -4.29 -18.95 10.81
CA THR A 332 -3.42 -17.87 11.34
C THR A 332 -1.96 -18.08 10.90
N PRO A 333 -1.31 -17.12 10.21
CA PRO A 333 0.09 -17.24 9.81
C PRO A 333 1.01 -17.52 11.03
N PRO A 334 1.99 -18.44 10.93
CA PRO A 334 2.52 -19.07 9.70
C PRO A 334 1.80 -20.35 9.23
N LEU A 335 0.69 -20.76 9.86
CA LEU A 335 -0.08 -21.91 9.38
C LEU A 335 -0.57 -21.65 7.94
N SER A 336 -0.83 -22.72 7.20
CA SER A 336 -1.37 -22.64 5.84
C SER A 336 -2.42 -23.72 5.61
N ARG A 337 -3.41 -23.38 4.78
CA ARG A 337 -4.57 -24.23 4.46
C ARG A 337 -4.13 -25.45 3.64
N ILE A 338 -4.61 -26.62 4.03
CA ILE A 338 -4.32 -27.91 3.38
C ILE A 338 -5.66 -28.59 3.07
N GLY A 339 -6.02 -28.64 1.78
CA GLY A 339 -7.38 -28.99 1.36
C GLY A 339 -8.41 -27.95 1.83
N ASN A 340 -9.67 -28.35 1.96
CA ASN A 340 -10.74 -27.37 2.19
C ASN A 340 -10.77 -26.82 3.63
N SER A 341 -10.53 -27.64 4.66
CA SER A 341 -10.83 -27.26 6.05
C SER A 341 -9.82 -27.78 7.09
N LYS A 342 -8.53 -27.79 6.73
CA LYS A 342 -7.43 -28.13 7.65
C LYS A 342 -6.30 -27.12 7.53
N CYS A 343 -5.55 -26.93 8.61
CA CYS A 343 -4.32 -26.14 8.62
C CYS A 343 -3.09 -27.03 8.88
N GLY A 344 -1.93 -26.58 8.43
CA GLY A 344 -0.65 -27.23 8.69
C GLY A 344 0.52 -26.27 8.71
N LEU A 345 1.60 -26.69 9.34
CA LEU A 345 2.80 -25.87 9.55
C LEU A 345 3.87 -26.22 8.51
N GLY A 346 3.63 -25.82 7.26
CA GLY A 346 4.61 -25.96 6.17
C GLY A 346 5.65 -24.83 6.12
N LYS A 347 5.32 -23.64 6.65
CA LYS A 347 6.15 -22.43 6.60
C LYS A 347 6.93 -22.21 7.90
N TYR A 348 7.96 -21.38 7.83
CA TYR A 348 8.78 -20.93 8.97
C TYR A 348 8.48 -19.46 9.29
N SER A 349 8.73 -19.04 10.54
CA SER A 349 8.29 -17.73 11.05
C SER A 349 9.36 -17.09 11.91
N TYR A 350 9.54 -15.78 11.75
CA TYR A 350 10.54 -14.99 12.44
C TYR A 350 9.94 -13.63 12.83
N ILE A 351 10.27 -13.12 14.02
CA ILE A 351 9.86 -11.79 14.46
C ILE A 351 10.97 -10.79 14.14
N LEU A 352 10.66 -9.85 13.26
CA LEU A 352 11.45 -8.66 13.01
C LEU A 352 10.99 -7.54 13.96
N ARG A 353 11.94 -6.83 14.56
CA ARG A 353 11.72 -5.55 15.27
C ARG A 353 12.67 -4.50 14.72
N PHE A 354 12.20 -3.27 14.48
CA PHE A 354 13.05 -2.13 14.12
C PHE A 354 12.36 -0.80 14.40
N ARG A 355 13.12 0.32 14.35
CA ARG A 355 12.57 1.68 14.44
C ARG A 355 12.80 2.42 13.14
N THR A 356 11.76 3.11 12.65
CA THR A 356 11.91 4.03 11.50
C THR A 356 12.80 5.22 11.86
N ASN A 357 13.29 5.93 10.84
CA ASN A 357 13.94 7.23 11.02
C ASN A 357 12.99 8.41 10.75
N ASP A 358 11.68 8.19 10.86
CA ASP A 358 10.68 9.25 10.77
C ASP A 358 10.54 9.98 12.11
N THR A 359 10.34 11.29 12.06
CA THR A 359 10.07 12.12 13.25
C THR A 359 8.58 12.23 13.59
N SER A 360 7.72 11.57 12.82
CA SER A 360 6.27 11.53 13.06
C SER A 360 5.93 10.58 14.21
N PRO A 361 4.89 10.88 15.02
CA PRO A 361 4.38 9.92 15.98
C PRO A 361 3.79 8.70 15.26
N TYR A 362 4.01 7.53 15.84
CA TYR A 362 3.45 6.28 15.34
C TYR A 362 1.94 6.31 15.58
N SER A 363 1.18 6.01 14.54
CA SER A 363 -0.28 6.10 14.49
C SER A 363 -0.79 5.23 13.36
N ASP A 364 -2.05 4.80 13.44
CA ASP A 364 -2.75 4.04 12.40
C ASP A 364 -2.41 4.48 10.96
N ASP A 365 -2.55 5.77 10.67
CA ASP A 365 -2.34 6.32 9.32
C ASP A 365 -0.84 6.34 8.95
N PHE A 366 0.05 6.61 9.90
CA PHE A 366 1.50 6.48 9.69
C PHE A 366 1.87 5.03 9.36
N CYS A 367 1.43 4.07 10.16
CA CYS A 367 1.74 2.65 10.00
C CYS A 367 1.21 2.12 8.65
N LYS A 368 -0.06 2.39 8.33
CA LYS A 368 -0.67 2.04 7.02
C LYS A 368 0.07 2.68 5.84
N SER A 369 0.57 3.92 5.99
CA SER A 369 1.37 4.58 4.94
C SER A 369 2.75 3.93 4.70
N LYS A 370 3.27 3.16 5.66
CA LYS A 370 4.58 2.52 5.61
C LYS A 370 4.53 1.06 5.15
N GLU A 371 3.40 0.36 5.32
CA GLU A 371 3.24 -1.06 4.98
C GLU A 371 3.76 -1.42 3.57
N GLU A 372 3.41 -0.64 2.54
CA GLU A 372 3.81 -0.96 1.16
C GLU A 372 5.32 -0.84 0.94
N ASP A 373 5.96 0.19 1.50
CA ASP A 373 7.40 0.41 1.38
C ASP A 373 8.22 -0.56 2.25
N ILE A 374 7.69 -0.93 3.42
CA ILE A 374 8.19 -2.02 4.27
C ILE A 374 8.15 -3.35 3.50
N ARG A 375 6.97 -3.74 3.01
CA ARG A 375 6.74 -4.98 2.24
C ARG A 375 7.67 -5.09 1.04
N LYS A 376 7.80 -4.00 0.27
CA LYS A 376 8.71 -3.93 -0.87
C LYS A 376 10.17 -4.07 -0.45
N ALA A 377 10.61 -3.37 0.59
CA ALA A 377 11.99 -3.44 1.05
C ALA A 377 12.36 -4.83 1.62
N LEU A 378 11.45 -5.47 2.35
CA LEU A 378 11.64 -6.83 2.85
C LEU A 378 11.71 -7.85 1.71
N LYS A 379 10.91 -7.69 0.65
CA LYS A 379 11.01 -8.51 -0.57
C LYS A 379 12.32 -8.26 -1.33
N THR A 380 12.71 -7.00 -1.54
CA THR A 380 13.99 -6.62 -2.17
C THR A 380 15.19 -7.16 -1.39
N LEU A 381 15.11 -7.21 -0.05
CA LEU A 381 16.15 -7.76 0.81
C LEU A 381 16.17 -9.30 0.79
N PHE A 382 15.08 -9.96 1.19
CA PHE A 382 15.04 -11.41 1.45
C PHE A 382 14.69 -12.28 0.23
N GLY A 383 14.14 -11.67 -0.83
CA GLY A 383 13.73 -12.33 -2.06
C GLY A 383 12.42 -13.12 -1.96
N ALA A 384 12.06 -13.80 -3.04
CA ALA A 384 10.78 -14.49 -3.22
C ALA A 384 10.48 -15.62 -2.19
N GLN A 385 11.47 -16.03 -1.39
CA GLN A 385 11.30 -17.00 -0.30
C GLN A 385 10.61 -16.43 0.94
N LEU A 386 10.62 -15.10 1.13
CA LEU A 386 9.71 -14.42 2.06
C LEU A 386 8.31 -14.47 1.43
N VAL A 387 7.39 -15.21 2.02
CA VAL A 387 6.05 -15.46 1.45
C VAL A 387 4.96 -14.59 2.05
N ASP A 388 5.12 -14.11 3.28
CA ASP A 388 4.19 -13.19 3.96
C ASP A 388 4.94 -12.29 4.97
N ASP A 389 4.40 -11.10 5.20
CA ASP A 389 4.93 -10.05 6.08
C ASP A 389 3.79 -9.39 6.87
N THR A 390 3.34 -10.07 7.94
CA THR A 390 2.23 -9.63 8.79
C THR A 390 2.71 -8.64 9.85
N LEU A 391 2.19 -7.40 9.82
CA LEU A 391 2.41 -6.39 10.87
C LEU A 391 1.72 -6.82 12.18
N LEU A 392 2.43 -6.76 13.32
CA LEU A 392 1.93 -7.17 14.64
C LEU A 392 1.73 -5.99 15.60
N SER A 393 2.64 -5.02 15.60
CA SER A 393 2.56 -3.78 16.38
C SER A 393 3.37 -2.68 15.71
N CYS A 394 3.02 -1.43 15.99
CA CYS A 394 3.60 -0.23 15.40
C CYS A 394 3.46 0.92 16.42
N GLU A 395 4.26 0.86 17.49
CA GLU A 395 4.14 1.73 18.68
C GLU A 395 5.44 2.52 18.92
N GLU A 396 6.40 1.97 19.69
CA GLU A 396 7.77 2.52 19.75
C GLU A 396 8.68 1.86 18.70
N ASP A 397 8.48 0.56 18.48
CA ASP A 397 9.07 -0.26 17.41
C ASP A 397 7.98 -0.64 16.39
N ILE A 398 8.38 -0.91 15.15
CA ILE A 398 7.59 -1.72 14.20
C ILE A 398 7.95 -3.19 14.41
N VAL A 399 6.93 -4.02 14.66
CA VAL A 399 7.05 -5.46 14.91
C VAL A 399 6.34 -6.24 13.82
N ILE A 400 7.05 -7.13 13.11
CA ILE A 400 6.53 -7.84 11.93
C ILE A 400 6.85 -9.34 12.01
N ARG A 401 5.84 -10.18 11.76
CA ARG A 401 6.02 -11.62 11.51
C ARG A 401 6.43 -11.85 10.06
N LEU A 402 7.69 -12.20 9.83
CA LEU A 402 8.21 -12.61 8.54
C LEU A 402 8.02 -14.11 8.34
N THR A 403 7.16 -14.49 7.40
CA THR A 403 6.90 -15.90 7.10
C THR A 403 7.66 -16.34 5.85
N PHE A 404 8.39 -17.46 5.93
CA PHE A 404 9.19 -18.01 4.84
C PHE A 404 8.70 -19.41 4.40
N SER A 405 8.87 -19.75 3.12
CA SER A 405 8.57 -21.09 2.60
C SER A 405 9.50 -22.19 3.12
N GLN A 406 10.71 -21.81 3.57
CA GLN A 406 11.77 -22.70 4.03
C GLN A 406 12.54 -22.07 5.20
N LYS A 407 13.22 -22.90 6.00
CA LYS A 407 14.08 -22.40 7.09
C LYS A 407 15.21 -21.55 6.52
N GLN A 408 15.48 -20.42 7.15
CA GLN A 408 16.52 -19.50 6.73
C GLN A 408 17.86 -19.84 7.38
N ASP A 409 18.95 -19.68 6.61
CA ASP A 409 20.30 -19.68 7.17
C ASP A 409 20.50 -18.43 8.05
N PRO A 410 21.15 -18.52 9.22
CA PRO A 410 21.39 -17.36 10.08
C PRO A 410 22.07 -16.18 9.36
N ALA A 411 22.93 -16.46 8.37
CA ALA A 411 23.61 -15.41 7.60
C ALA A 411 22.65 -14.61 6.70
N VAL A 412 21.49 -15.16 6.33
CA VAL A 412 20.44 -14.46 5.58
C VAL A 412 19.64 -13.55 6.51
N LEU A 413 19.26 -14.04 7.69
CA LEU A 413 18.47 -13.29 8.67
C LEU A 413 19.20 -12.01 9.10
N LYS A 414 20.50 -12.12 9.38
CA LYS A 414 21.37 -10.98 9.75
C LYS A 414 21.51 -9.88 8.70
N ARG A 415 21.03 -10.06 7.45
CA ARG A 415 21.17 -9.03 6.40
C ARG A 415 20.38 -7.75 6.68
N ILE A 416 19.34 -7.81 7.52
CA ILE A 416 18.62 -6.62 7.98
C ILE A 416 19.32 -5.89 9.15
N GLU A 417 20.15 -6.63 9.90
CA GLU A 417 20.96 -6.11 11.01
C GLU A 417 22.29 -5.50 10.50
N THR A 418 22.78 -6.03 9.37
CA THR A 418 24.05 -5.68 8.70
C THR A 418 24.14 -4.22 8.20
N CYS A 419 23.00 -3.60 7.88
CA CYS A 419 22.89 -2.28 7.26
C CYS A 419 23.80 -2.05 6.01
N GLN A 420 23.42 -2.59 4.85
CA GLN A 420 24.23 -2.45 3.62
C GLN A 420 24.39 -0.99 3.12
N TYR A 421 23.44 -0.10 3.38
CA TYR A 421 23.43 1.26 2.82
C TYR A 421 23.20 2.34 3.91
N LEU A 422 24.19 2.51 4.78
CA LEU A 422 24.20 3.51 5.85
C LEU A 422 24.38 4.95 5.32
N ARG A 423 23.68 5.93 5.91
CA ARG A 423 23.91 7.38 5.74
C ARG A 423 23.63 8.12 7.05
N GLY A 424 24.68 8.55 7.76
CA GLY A 424 24.52 9.07 9.13
C GLY A 424 24.07 7.93 10.05
N ASP A 425 23.10 8.19 10.93
CA ASP A 425 22.44 7.18 11.76
C ASP A 425 21.25 6.48 11.06
N VAL A 426 21.08 6.70 9.74
CA VAL A 426 19.98 6.17 8.94
C VAL A 426 20.44 5.01 8.07
N CYS A 427 19.82 3.85 8.25
CA CYS A 427 19.98 2.72 7.35
C CYS A 427 18.91 2.72 6.25
N ILE A 428 19.35 2.63 5.00
CA ILE A 428 18.46 2.61 3.82
C ILE A 428 18.26 1.16 3.35
N PHE A 429 17.02 0.69 3.37
CA PHE A 429 16.61 -0.56 2.72
C PHE A 429 15.81 -0.20 1.46
N PRO A 430 16.38 -0.39 0.25
CA PRO A 430 15.68 -0.06 -0.98
C PRO A 430 14.42 -0.93 -1.15
N PRO A 431 13.34 -0.40 -1.75
CA PRO A 431 13.29 0.89 -2.43
C PRO A 431 13.18 2.11 -1.50
N ARG A 432 12.40 2.04 -0.42
CA ARG A 432 11.96 3.23 0.34
C ARG A 432 11.81 3.04 1.87
N LEU A 433 12.39 1.99 2.44
CA LEU A 433 12.41 1.79 3.89
C LEU A 433 13.64 2.47 4.50
N TYR A 434 13.42 3.31 5.51
CA TYR A 434 14.46 4.06 6.23
C TYR A 434 14.35 3.74 7.72
N ILE A 435 15.32 3.03 8.28
CA ILE A 435 15.33 2.61 9.68
C ILE A 435 16.53 3.22 10.41
N LYS A 436 16.43 3.33 11.73
CA LYS A 436 17.55 3.77 12.55
C LYS A 436 18.63 2.68 12.60
N GLU A 437 19.90 3.06 12.45
CA GLU A 437 21.05 2.15 12.57
C GLU A 437 21.02 1.37 13.89
N GLY A 438 21.35 0.08 13.83
CA GLY A 438 21.36 -0.81 14.99
C GLY A 438 19.99 -1.07 15.64
N SER A 439 18.87 -0.57 15.08
CA SER A 439 17.54 -0.82 15.63
C SER A 439 16.92 -2.14 15.17
N ALA A 440 17.40 -2.72 14.06
CA ALA A 440 16.87 -3.97 13.53
C ALA A 440 17.35 -5.18 14.35
N LYS A 441 16.42 -6.09 14.66
CA LYS A 441 16.68 -7.41 15.25
C LYS A 441 15.73 -8.45 14.67
N LEU A 442 16.23 -9.63 14.27
CA LEU A 442 15.43 -10.68 13.65
C LEU A 442 15.64 -12.07 14.27
N GLU A 443 14.62 -12.60 14.95
CA GLU A 443 14.69 -13.85 15.72
C GLU A 443 13.64 -14.89 15.28
N GLU A 444 13.90 -16.19 15.46
CA GLU A 444 12.93 -17.25 15.14
C GLU A 444 11.77 -17.26 16.14
N GLU A 445 10.53 -17.28 15.65
CA GLU A 445 9.33 -17.23 16.50
C GLU A 445 9.07 -18.57 17.20
N ASP A 446 8.79 -18.54 18.51
CA ASP A 446 8.21 -19.69 19.19
C ASP A 446 6.68 -19.67 19.08
N LEU A 447 6.18 -20.51 18.18
CA LEU A 447 4.75 -20.61 17.91
C LEU A 447 3.95 -21.12 19.13
N CYS A 448 4.60 -21.78 20.11
CA CYS A 448 3.94 -22.16 21.36
C CYS A 448 3.61 -20.95 22.24
N THR A 449 4.41 -19.87 22.23
CA THR A 449 4.17 -18.67 23.04
C THR A 449 3.37 -17.61 22.30
N GLU A 450 3.59 -17.44 20.99
CA GLU A 450 2.98 -16.33 20.24
C GLU A 450 1.71 -16.71 19.46
N VAL A 451 1.71 -17.87 18.79
CA VAL A 451 0.66 -18.19 17.78
C VAL A 451 -0.40 -19.15 18.32
N PHE A 452 -0.01 -20.18 19.07
CA PHE A 452 -0.95 -21.23 19.48
C PHE A 452 -1.63 -21.01 20.84
N GLN A 453 -1.33 -19.90 21.55
CA GLN A 453 -1.97 -19.59 22.84
C GLN A 453 -3.50 -19.52 22.73
N GLU A 454 -4.04 -18.97 21.64
CA GLU A 454 -5.47 -18.96 21.37
C GLU A 454 -6.08 -20.37 21.42
N GLN A 455 -5.42 -21.34 20.78
CA GLN A 455 -5.91 -22.71 20.65
C GLN A 455 -5.67 -23.53 21.94
N LEU A 456 -4.57 -23.28 22.65
CA LEU A 456 -4.34 -23.82 24.00
C LEU A 456 -5.46 -23.36 24.97
N ASN A 457 -5.81 -22.07 24.93
CA ASN A 457 -6.89 -21.50 25.74
C ASN A 457 -8.27 -22.06 25.36
N LYS A 458 -8.61 -22.10 24.05
CA LYS A 458 -9.84 -22.73 23.54
C LYS A 458 -9.96 -24.19 23.97
N SER A 459 -8.84 -24.92 24.07
CA SER A 459 -8.83 -26.33 24.50
C SER A 459 -9.05 -26.57 26.00
N LYS A 460 -9.33 -25.52 26.78
CA LYS A 460 -9.48 -25.59 28.26
C LYS A 460 -8.28 -26.25 28.97
N GLY A 461 -7.10 -26.19 28.34
CA GLY A 461 -5.87 -26.77 28.85
C GLY A 461 -5.70 -28.28 28.65
N MET A 462 -6.53 -28.95 27.82
CA MET A 462 -6.35 -30.39 27.51
C MET A 462 -5.00 -30.69 26.83
N TYR A 463 -4.40 -29.70 26.16
CA TYR A 463 -3.12 -29.85 25.46
C TYR A 463 -1.99 -29.06 26.10
N VAL A 464 -0.76 -29.52 25.85
CA VAL A 464 0.50 -28.81 26.09
C VAL A 464 1.25 -28.70 24.76
N CYS A 465 1.70 -27.50 24.41
CA CYS A 465 2.55 -27.26 23.25
C CYS A 465 4.02 -27.48 23.61
N GLN A 466 4.75 -28.23 22.80
CA GLN A 466 6.20 -28.42 22.95
C GLN A 466 6.91 -28.27 21.60
N LYS A 467 7.89 -27.36 21.53
CA LYS A 467 8.87 -27.30 20.44
C LYS A 467 9.93 -28.39 20.61
N VAL A 468 10.20 -29.17 19.56
CA VAL A 468 11.20 -30.25 19.53
C VAL A 468 11.99 -30.14 18.22
N GLY A 469 13.14 -29.46 18.30
CA GLY A 469 13.84 -28.97 17.11
C GLY A 469 12.95 -28.03 16.31
N ASP A 470 12.74 -28.34 15.03
CA ASP A 470 11.87 -27.56 14.15
C ASP A 470 10.39 -27.99 14.20
N ASN A 471 10.03 -29.01 14.99
CA ASN A 471 8.67 -29.53 15.07
C ASN A 471 7.92 -29.01 16.30
N TYR A 472 6.60 -28.89 16.17
CA TYR A 472 5.69 -28.44 17.22
C TYR A 472 4.70 -29.56 17.55
N LEU A 473 4.66 -29.97 18.82
CA LEU A 473 3.88 -31.10 19.30
C LEU A 473 2.78 -30.63 20.26
N PHE A 474 1.52 -30.89 19.91
CA PHE A 474 0.34 -30.70 20.74
C PHE A 474 0.00 -32.01 21.44
N LYS A 475 0.69 -32.26 22.55
CA LYS A 475 0.49 -33.44 23.39
C LYS A 475 -0.71 -33.23 24.30
N CYS A 476 -1.37 -34.32 24.68
CA CYS A 476 -2.33 -34.29 25.80
C CYS A 476 -1.60 -33.97 27.11
N ARG A 477 -2.29 -33.29 28.02
CA ARG A 477 -1.84 -33.13 29.41
C ARG A 477 -1.73 -34.49 30.10
N ASP A 478 -0.77 -34.61 31.02
CA ASP A 478 -0.63 -35.79 31.89
C ASP A 478 -1.96 -36.15 32.57
N GLY A 479 -2.30 -37.44 32.55
CA GLY A 479 -3.57 -37.96 33.03
C GLY A 479 -4.66 -38.16 31.95
N LEU A 480 -4.52 -37.57 30.77
CA LEU A 480 -5.45 -37.77 29.65
C LEU A 480 -4.98 -38.87 28.69
N PHE A 481 -5.93 -39.59 28.08
CA PHE A 481 -5.66 -40.58 27.04
C PHE A 481 -5.47 -39.90 25.68
N SER A 482 -4.35 -40.17 25.01
CA SER A 482 -4.07 -39.69 23.65
C SER A 482 -4.41 -40.73 22.58
N TYR A 483 -5.19 -40.34 21.57
CA TYR A 483 -5.54 -41.14 20.39
C TYR A 483 -5.41 -40.29 19.11
N ASN A 484 -5.71 -40.85 17.92
CA ASN A 484 -5.72 -40.13 16.63
C ASN A 484 -4.54 -39.16 16.41
N LYS A 485 -3.31 -39.69 16.29
CA LYS A 485 -2.14 -38.87 15.94
C LYS A 485 -2.28 -38.32 14.52
N VAL A 486 -2.28 -37.00 14.38
CA VAL A 486 -2.27 -36.29 13.10
C VAL A 486 -0.95 -35.53 12.96
N THR A 487 -0.39 -35.50 11.75
CA THR A 487 0.85 -34.76 11.42
C THR A 487 0.62 -33.95 10.15
N SER A 488 0.92 -32.66 10.21
CA SER A 488 0.51 -31.65 9.23
C SER A 488 1.66 -30.65 9.00
N GLY A 489 2.62 -31.05 8.16
CA GLY A 489 3.93 -30.40 8.08
C GLY A 489 4.70 -30.59 9.40
N ARG A 490 5.26 -29.51 9.94
CA ARG A 490 6.02 -29.50 11.22
C ARG A 490 5.13 -29.57 12.47
N LEU A 491 3.80 -29.53 12.33
CA LEU A 491 2.84 -29.60 13.43
C LEU A 491 2.35 -31.04 13.60
N THR A 492 2.48 -31.57 14.81
CA THR A 492 1.90 -32.87 15.21
C THR A 492 0.92 -32.63 16.34
N HIS A 493 -0.28 -33.21 16.27
CA HIS A 493 -1.23 -33.20 17.38
C HIS A 493 -1.88 -34.58 17.55
N TRP A 494 -2.53 -34.76 18.69
CA TRP A 494 -3.37 -35.92 19.00
C TRP A 494 -4.82 -35.46 19.19
N SER A 495 -5.71 -36.40 19.46
CA SER A 495 -6.97 -36.16 20.18
C SER A 495 -6.82 -36.63 21.63
N CYS A 496 -7.46 -35.95 22.57
CA CYS A 496 -7.37 -36.24 24.00
C CYS A 496 -8.74 -36.58 24.60
N ALA A 497 -8.79 -37.49 25.56
CA ALA A 497 -9.99 -37.86 26.31
C ALA A 497 -9.67 -38.07 27.80
N ASP A 498 -10.61 -37.72 28.68
CA ASP A 498 -10.52 -37.96 30.13
C ASP A 498 -10.66 -39.45 30.49
N LYS A 499 -11.40 -40.22 29.69
CA LYS A 499 -11.61 -41.66 29.89
C LYS A 499 -11.36 -42.45 28.61
N ARG A 500 -11.26 -43.76 28.74
CA ARG A 500 -11.00 -44.66 27.60
C ARG A 500 -12.26 -44.95 26.79
N GLU A 501 -13.43 -44.86 27.43
CA GLU A 501 -14.75 -45.09 26.86
C GLU A 501 -15.18 -43.95 25.91
N ASP A 502 -14.60 -42.76 26.07
CA ASP A 502 -14.84 -41.59 25.21
C ASP A 502 -14.04 -41.64 23.89
N ILE A 503 -13.19 -42.66 23.70
CA ILE A 503 -12.35 -42.85 22.50
C ILE A 503 -13.16 -43.57 21.41
N PRO A 504 -13.32 -43.00 20.20
CA PRO A 504 -14.07 -43.65 19.11
C PRO A 504 -13.48 -45.02 18.74
N PRO A 505 -14.29 -46.09 18.57
CA PRO A 505 -13.79 -47.45 18.36
C PRO A 505 -12.82 -47.59 17.18
N GLU A 506 -13.06 -46.85 16.11
CA GLU A 506 -12.27 -46.82 14.87
C GLU A 506 -10.85 -46.25 15.05
N SER A 507 -10.57 -45.57 16.18
CA SER A 507 -9.25 -45.01 16.51
C SER A 507 -8.36 -45.92 17.37
N SER A 508 -8.76 -47.18 17.58
CA SER A 508 -8.15 -48.10 18.55
C SER A 508 -7.00 -48.98 18.01
N GLU A 509 -6.64 -48.88 16.71
CA GLU A 509 -5.49 -49.58 16.13
C GLU A 509 -4.15 -49.09 16.75
N SER A 510 -3.75 -49.78 17.82
CA SER A 510 -2.49 -49.51 18.52
C SER A 510 -1.30 -50.11 17.76
N PRO A 511 -0.11 -49.47 17.79
CA PRO A 511 1.07 -50.02 17.12
C PRO A 511 1.45 -51.36 17.73
N LYS A 512 1.60 -52.38 16.88
CA LYS A 512 2.11 -53.70 17.31
C LYS A 512 3.54 -53.53 17.84
N SER A 513 3.77 -53.97 19.07
CA SER A 513 5.10 -53.94 19.69
C SER A 513 6.07 -54.83 18.91
N VAL A 514 7.04 -54.21 18.25
CA VAL A 514 8.22 -54.93 17.73
C VAL A 514 9.09 -55.29 18.93
N THR A 515 9.10 -56.56 19.30
CA THR A 515 10.12 -57.13 20.19
C THR A 515 11.35 -57.48 19.37
N ASP A 516 12.53 -57.16 19.89
CA ASP A 516 13.80 -57.34 19.18
C ASP A 516 14.09 -58.81 18.87
N LYS A 517 14.35 -59.10 17.58
CA LYS A 517 15.14 -60.25 17.14
C LYS A 517 16.01 -59.90 15.95
N GLU A 518 17.27 -60.29 16.06
CA GLU A 518 18.33 -60.04 15.07
C GLU A 518 18.17 -60.92 13.82
N PRO A 519 18.53 -60.45 12.61
CA PRO A 519 18.14 -61.13 11.36
C PRO A 519 19.19 -62.10 10.80
N GLN A 520 18.72 -63.17 10.14
CA GLN A 520 19.50 -63.96 9.16
C GLN A 520 18.63 -64.42 7.97
N PRO A 521 19.24 -64.79 6.81
CA PRO A 521 18.73 -64.30 5.52
C PRO A 521 18.12 -65.34 4.56
N GLY A 522 17.43 -64.82 3.54
CA GLY A 522 16.74 -65.55 2.47
C GLY A 522 15.33 -64.95 2.25
N THR A 523 14.78 -64.80 1.05
CA THR A 523 15.23 -65.23 -0.29
C THR A 523 14.69 -64.22 -1.34
N GLU A 524 15.24 -64.19 -2.54
CA GLU A 524 14.81 -63.27 -3.61
C GLU A 524 13.35 -63.53 -4.08
N GLY A 525 12.64 -62.45 -4.43
CA GLY A 525 11.30 -62.48 -4.99
C GLY A 525 11.02 -61.25 -5.85
N THR A 526 10.78 -61.44 -7.15
CA THR A 526 10.72 -60.36 -8.15
C THR A 526 9.46 -59.51 -8.05
N GLY A 527 9.61 -58.19 -7.87
CA GLY A 527 8.52 -57.21 -7.95
C GLY A 527 8.50 -56.45 -9.28
N THR A 528 7.37 -56.49 -9.99
CA THR A 528 7.22 -55.88 -11.33
C THR A 528 7.14 -54.36 -11.27
N LYS A 529 7.87 -53.67 -12.16
CA LYS A 529 7.96 -52.20 -12.22
C LYS A 529 6.73 -51.59 -12.92
N SER A 530 5.75 -51.11 -12.15
CA SER A 530 4.66 -50.25 -12.65
C SER A 530 5.06 -48.76 -12.58
N THR A 531 4.98 -48.06 -13.71
CA THR A 531 5.20 -46.61 -13.80
C THR A 531 3.92 -45.84 -13.42
N PRO A 532 4.01 -44.70 -12.72
CA PRO A 532 2.84 -43.87 -12.44
C PRO A 532 2.30 -43.22 -13.71
N VAL A 533 0.97 -43.22 -13.85
CA VAL A 533 0.25 -42.45 -14.86
C VAL A 533 0.18 -40.97 -14.38
N PRO A 534 0.28 -39.96 -15.25
CA PRO A 534 0.13 -38.56 -14.84
C PRO A 534 -1.30 -38.26 -14.35
N ASP A 535 -1.42 -37.49 -13.27
CA ASP A 535 -2.71 -36.93 -12.86
C ASP A 535 -3.25 -36.00 -13.96
N ASP A 536 -4.51 -36.19 -14.39
CA ASP A 536 -5.19 -35.23 -15.27
C ASP A 536 -5.45 -33.92 -14.49
N PRO A 537 -4.84 -32.79 -14.88
CA PRO A 537 -4.98 -31.52 -14.16
C PRO A 537 -6.39 -30.91 -14.26
N CYS A 538 -7.25 -31.39 -15.16
CA CYS A 538 -8.65 -30.98 -15.23
C CYS A 538 -9.58 -31.76 -14.30
N SER A 539 -9.11 -32.87 -13.69
CA SER A 539 -9.92 -33.70 -12.78
C SER A 539 -10.46 -32.95 -11.55
N SER A 540 -9.78 -31.89 -11.12
CA SER A 540 -10.20 -31.01 -10.02
C SER A 540 -11.25 -29.95 -10.41
N SER A 541 -11.70 -29.93 -11.68
CA SER A 541 -12.60 -28.91 -12.25
C SER A 541 -12.17 -27.46 -11.93
N PRO A 542 -10.92 -27.05 -12.25
CA PRO A 542 -10.34 -25.80 -11.74
C PRO A 542 -10.90 -24.51 -12.36
N CYS A 543 -11.74 -24.60 -13.40
CA CYS A 543 -12.29 -23.46 -14.12
C CYS A 543 -13.62 -23.00 -13.52
N LEU A 544 -13.70 -21.72 -13.16
CA LEU A 544 -14.85 -21.08 -12.52
C LEU A 544 -15.85 -20.54 -13.55
N ASN A 545 -17.02 -20.09 -13.08
CA ASN A 545 -18.05 -19.39 -13.87
C ASN A 545 -18.50 -20.11 -15.18
N GLY A 546 -18.34 -21.44 -15.25
CA GLY A 546 -18.66 -22.23 -16.44
C GLY A 546 -17.56 -22.29 -17.50
N GLY A 547 -16.31 -21.97 -17.14
CA GLY A 547 -15.13 -22.19 -18.00
C GLY A 547 -14.88 -23.66 -18.30
N VAL A 548 -14.46 -23.97 -19.53
CA VAL A 548 -14.12 -25.34 -19.96
C VAL A 548 -12.64 -25.59 -19.75
N CYS A 549 -12.30 -26.60 -18.94
CA CYS A 549 -10.90 -27.00 -18.72
C CYS A 549 -10.35 -27.80 -19.91
N LYS A 550 -9.15 -27.44 -20.38
CA LYS A 550 -8.37 -28.22 -21.34
C LYS A 550 -7.03 -28.62 -20.73
N PRO A 551 -6.69 -29.93 -20.67
CA PRO A 551 -5.42 -30.38 -20.13
C PRO A 551 -4.27 -30.10 -21.12
N GLY A 552 -3.13 -29.72 -20.58
CA GLY A 552 -1.86 -29.57 -21.28
C GLY A 552 -0.88 -30.68 -20.93
N THR A 553 0.41 -30.46 -21.20
CA THR A 553 1.46 -31.43 -20.86
C THR A 553 1.81 -31.38 -19.36
N GLY A 554 1.63 -32.50 -18.66
CA GLY A 554 1.89 -32.62 -17.23
C GLY A 554 0.75 -32.04 -16.38
N LYS A 555 1.06 -31.46 -15.22
CA LYS A 555 0.04 -30.87 -14.32
C LYS A 555 -0.41 -29.46 -14.74
N ILE A 556 -0.36 -29.15 -16.03
CA ILE A 556 -0.69 -27.85 -16.61
C ILE A 556 -2.03 -27.95 -17.33
N PHE A 557 -2.91 -26.97 -17.14
CA PHE A 557 -4.20 -26.86 -17.81
C PHE A 557 -4.46 -25.41 -18.24
N THR A 558 -5.49 -25.21 -19.06
CA THR A 558 -5.96 -23.88 -19.49
C THR A 558 -7.50 -23.86 -19.47
N CYS A 559 -8.09 -22.75 -19.02
CA CYS A 559 -9.54 -22.56 -19.02
C CYS A 559 -10.01 -21.73 -20.23
N GLU A 560 -10.98 -22.25 -20.98
CA GLU A 560 -11.70 -21.49 -22.01
C GLU A 560 -12.95 -20.85 -21.41
N CYS A 561 -12.94 -19.51 -21.30
CA CYS A 561 -13.97 -18.77 -20.56
C CYS A 561 -15.21 -18.45 -21.39
N PRO A 562 -16.42 -18.62 -20.84
CA PRO A 562 -17.65 -18.22 -21.52
C PRO A 562 -17.74 -16.69 -21.68
N LYS A 563 -18.44 -16.26 -22.72
CA LYS A 563 -18.58 -14.85 -23.09
C LYS A 563 -19.15 -14.02 -21.94
N GLY A 564 -18.34 -13.13 -21.39
CA GLY A 564 -18.65 -12.33 -20.19
C GLY A 564 -17.73 -12.61 -19.00
N PHE A 565 -16.82 -13.59 -19.11
CA PHE A 565 -15.78 -13.89 -18.13
C PHE A 565 -14.39 -13.95 -18.78
N LYS A 566 -13.35 -13.77 -17.98
CA LYS A 566 -11.92 -13.83 -18.34
C LYS A 566 -11.08 -14.16 -17.09
N GLY A 567 -9.76 -14.16 -17.21
CA GLY A 567 -8.83 -14.59 -16.15
C GLY A 567 -8.38 -16.03 -16.39
N ASN A 568 -7.36 -16.49 -15.65
CA ASN A 568 -6.72 -17.80 -15.91
C ASN A 568 -7.63 -18.99 -15.53
N LEU A 569 -8.56 -18.75 -14.60
CA LEU A 569 -9.59 -19.68 -14.13
C LEU A 569 -11.00 -19.17 -14.45
N CYS A 570 -11.16 -18.18 -15.33
CA CYS A 570 -12.42 -17.51 -15.63
C CYS A 570 -13.07 -16.78 -14.44
N GLU A 571 -12.25 -16.37 -13.48
CA GLU A 571 -12.57 -15.71 -12.22
C GLU A 571 -13.09 -14.28 -12.38
N GLU A 572 -12.63 -13.53 -13.39
CA GLU A 572 -13.00 -12.14 -13.60
C GLU A 572 -14.29 -12.02 -14.44
N LYS A 573 -15.32 -11.39 -13.88
CA LYS A 573 -16.49 -10.96 -14.66
C LYS A 573 -16.12 -9.76 -15.55
N ASN A 574 -16.21 -9.94 -16.86
CA ASN A 574 -15.85 -8.92 -17.83
C ASN A 574 -16.96 -7.87 -17.94
N SER A 575 -16.89 -6.82 -17.11
CA SER A 575 -17.77 -5.64 -17.12
C SER A 575 -17.57 -4.73 -18.34
N GLY A 576 -17.56 -5.33 -19.54
CA GLY A 576 -17.48 -4.62 -20.80
C GLY A 576 -18.80 -3.92 -21.11
N VAL A 577 -18.80 -2.59 -21.06
CA VAL A 577 -19.80 -1.78 -21.76
C VAL A 577 -19.78 -2.19 -23.22
N SER A 578 -20.91 -2.68 -23.73
CA SER A 578 -21.03 -3.15 -25.11
C SER A 578 -21.05 -1.97 -26.09
N VAL A 579 -19.88 -1.41 -26.38
CA VAL A 579 -19.68 -0.52 -27.53
C VAL A 579 -19.87 -1.34 -28.79
N GLN A 580 -21.12 -1.42 -29.26
CA GLN A 580 -21.45 -1.94 -30.57
C GLN A 580 -20.91 -0.98 -31.64
N ALA A 581 -19.68 -1.20 -32.07
CA ALA A 581 -19.19 -0.61 -33.31
C ALA A 581 -20.04 -1.18 -34.47
N PRO A 582 -20.76 -0.36 -35.25
CA PRO A 582 -21.52 -0.85 -36.39
C PRO A 582 -20.57 -1.29 -37.50
N VAL A 583 -20.50 -2.59 -37.76
CA VAL A 583 -19.67 -3.17 -38.83
C VAL A 583 -20.39 -3.03 -40.17
N THR A 584 -20.40 -1.81 -40.71
CA THR A 584 -20.81 -1.48 -42.07
C THR A 584 -19.90 -0.40 -42.68
N THR A 585 -19.92 -0.28 -44.01
CA THR A 585 -19.30 0.77 -44.85
C THR A 585 -17.76 0.92 -44.93
N ILE A 586 -16.96 -0.09 -44.55
CA ILE A 586 -15.60 -0.26 -45.15
C ILE A 586 -15.73 -0.83 -46.58
N LEU A 587 -16.30 -0.03 -47.48
CA LEU A 587 -16.41 -0.29 -48.92
C LEU A 587 -16.66 0.98 -49.76
N GLY A 588 -16.77 2.17 -49.12
CA GLY A 588 -17.15 3.42 -49.79
C GLY A 588 -16.02 4.35 -50.24
N ILE A 589 -14.77 4.11 -49.83
CA ILE A 589 -13.67 5.09 -50.04
C ILE A 589 -12.76 4.72 -51.24
N ALA A 590 -12.81 3.46 -51.72
CA ALA A 590 -12.05 3.02 -52.89
C ALA A 590 -12.66 3.44 -54.25
N MET A 591 -13.92 3.89 -54.29
CA MET A 591 -14.64 4.25 -55.53
C MET A 591 -14.68 5.76 -55.82
N SER A 592 -14.30 6.62 -54.87
CA SER A 592 -14.36 8.09 -55.04
C SER A 592 -13.15 8.69 -55.78
N LEU A 593 -12.17 7.87 -56.18
CA LEU A 593 -10.99 8.29 -56.97
C LEU A 593 -11.01 7.77 -58.42
N LEU A 594 -12.11 7.17 -58.88
CA LEU A 594 -12.32 6.72 -60.26
C LEU A 594 -13.43 7.46 -61.01
N LEU A 595 -14.06 8.47 -60.38
CA LEU A 595 -15.06 9.36 -60.99
C LEU A 595 -14.65 10.84 -60.87
N LEU A 596 -13.36 11.12 -61.10
CA LEU A 596 -12.87 12.43 -61.50
C LEU A 596 -12.21 12.34 -62.89
N ARG A 597 -13.06 12.04 -63.86
CA ARG A 597 -12.91 12.34 -65.28
C ARG A 597 -14.25 12.84 -65.80
#